data_AF-R9K6C6-F1
#
_entry.id   AF-R9K6C6-F1
#
_cell.length_a   1.000
_cell.length_b   1.000
_cell.length_c   1.000
_cell.angle_alpha   90.00
_cell.angle_beta   90.00
_cell.angle_gamma   90.00
#
_symmetry.space_group_name_H-M   'P 1'
#
loop_
_entity.id
_entity.type
_entity.pdbx_description
1 polymer ?
#
loop_
_entity_poly.entity_id
_entity_poly.type
_entity_poly.pdbx_seq_one_letter_code
_entity_poly.pdbx_strand_id
1 'polypeptide(L)'
;MGEKGMLGAAQQAAQQFGLVGHIKGIRPYGSGHINDTFLVEGDRNCILQRMNRGIFLKPEEVMENILGVTTFLKKKIAQAGGNPERETLTVVPTKDQKPFYLDGQGEYWRMYYQIEGAVSYDRVERKEDFYESAVAFGNFQQLLADYPAETLHETIPGFHDTKARYEVFLQAVEADVCGRAKYTKEEIEFYQARKETACVLGELLAAGKLPLRVTHNDTKLNNIMMDKKTGKGICVIDLDTVMPGLAVNDFGDAIRFGASTGEEDEQDLSKVSCDLGLFRIYAEGFLQECGGSLTDTEIAMLPMGAKVMTYECGIRFLTDYLKGDVYFKIHREGHNLDRARTQMKLVADMEEKWEELEQMIQAVRKG
;
A
#
# COMPACT_ATOMS: atom_id res chain seq x y z
N MET A 1 18.34 19.33 0.19
CA MET A 1 19.75 18.89 0.39
C MET A 1 20.20 18.18 -0.87
N GLY A 2 21.38 18.49 -1.43
CA GLY A 2 21.89 17.76 -2.62
C GLY A 2 22.33 16.33 -2.27
N GLU A 3 22.46 15.44 -3.27
CA GLU A 3 22.76 14.00 -3.08
C GLU A 3 23.97 13.74 -2.17
N LYS A 4 25.08 14.47 -2.34
CA LYS A 4 26.27 14.35 -1.47
C LYS A 4 25.99 14.72 -0.01
N GLY A 5 25.14 15.72 0.23
CA GLY A 5 24.74 16.10 1.58
C GLY A 5 23.88 15.03 2.24
N MET A 6 22.99 14.42 1.46
CA MET A 6 22.09 13.38 1.96
C MET A 6 22.83 12.10 2.33
N LEU A 7 23.81 11.69 1.52
CA LEU A 7 24.67 10.55 1.87
C LEU A 7 25.48 10.82 3.15
N GLY A 8 25.98 12.05 3.33
CA GLY A 8 26.67 12.45 4.55
C GLY A 8 25.75 12.40 5.79
N ALA A 9 24.51 12.86 5.67
CA ALA A 9 23.51 12.76 6.73
C ALA A 9 23.18 11.29 7.06
N ALA A 10 23.02 10.44 6.05
CA ALA A 10 22.80 9.01 6.23
C ALA A 10 23.96 8.33 6.97
N GLN A 11 25.22 8.70 6.67
CA GLN A 11 26.39 8.21 7.40
C GLN A 11 26.39 8.60 8.87
N GLN A 12 26.02 9.84 9.18
CA GLN A 12 25.93 10.31 10.57
C GLN A 12 24.79 9.63 11.32
N ALA A 13 23.63 9.48 10.69
CA ALA A 13 22.47 8.80 11.26
C ALA A 13 22.76 7.31 11.54
N ALA A 14 23.38 6.59 10.59
CA ALA A 14 23.72 5.18 10.75
C ALA A 14 24.58 4.91 12.00
N GLN A 15 25.47 5.83 12.37
CA GLN A 15 26.33 5.72 13.55
C GLN A 15 25.57 5.82 14.88
N GLN A 16 24.32 6.29 14.87
CA GLN A 16 23.48 6.39 16.07
C GLN A 16 22.73 5.10 16.39
N PHE A 17 22.69 4.16 15.44
CA PHE A 17 22.04 2.87 15.61
C PHE A 17 22.95 1.85 16.30
N GLY A 18 22.34 0.99 17.13
CA GLY A 18 22.98 -0.10 17.86
C GLY A 18 23.32 -1.28 16.94
N LEU A 19 24.02 -1.02 15.83
CA LEU A 19 24.39 -2.01 14.84
C LEU A 19 25.25 -3.13 15.43
N VAL A 20 25.02 -4.36 14.94
CA VAL A 20 25.92 -5.49 15.15
C VAL A 20 27.05 -5.38 14.13
N GLY A 21 28.27 -5.06 14.59
CA GLY A 21 29.47 -5.04 13.76
C GLY A 21 29.84 -3.66 13.19
N HIS A 22 30.70 -3.67 12.17
CA HIS A 22 31.23 -2.44 11.55
C HIS A 22 30.54 -2.10 10.24
N ILE A 23 30.26 -0.81 10.02
CA ILE A 23 29.76 -0.30 8.74
C ILE A 23 30.90 -0.34 7.72
N LYS A 24 30.69 -1.08 6.63
CA LYS A 24 31.61 -1.21 5.49
C LYS A 24 31.28 -0.21 4.38
N GLY A 25 30.00 0.13 4.21
CA GLY A 25 29.55 1.04 3.16
C GLY A 25 28.12 1.50 3.38
N ILE A 26 27.76 2.65 2.80
CA ILE A 26 26.39 3.14 2.73
C ILE A 26 26.15 3.67 1.32
N ARG A 27 25.03 3.28 0.72
CA ARG A 27 24.63 3.72 -0.62
C ARG A 27 23.11 3.84 -0.75
N PRO A 28 22.61 4.71 -1.63
CA PRO A 28 21.19 4.73 -1.98
C PRO A 28 20.70 3.33 -2.41
N TYR A 29 19.46 3.00 -2.06
CA TYR A 29 18.90 1.68 -2.28
C TYR A 29 17.39 1.73 -2.55
N GLY A 30 16.93 0.92 -3.50
CA GLY A 30 15.52 0.78 -3.84
C GLY A 30 15.00 1.82 -4.85
N SER A 31 13.73 1.67 -5.19
CA SER A 31 12.95 2.49 -6.14
C SER A 31 11.86 3.33 -5.47
N GLY A 32 11.76 3.29 -4.13
CA GLY A 32 10.69 3.93 -3.35
C GLY A 32 10.57 5.44 -3.59
N HIS A 33 9.35 5.96 -3.52
CA HIS A 33 9.04 7.36 -3.85
C HIS A 33 8.78 8.26 -2.64
N ILE A 34 8.61 7.67 -1.45
CA ILE A 34 8.21 8.39 -0.24
C ILE A 34 9.42 8.73 0.62
N ASN A 35 10.10 7.70 1.16
CA ASN A 35 11.26 7.84 2.04
C ASN A 35 12.57 7.74 1.28
N ASP A 36 13.60 8.45 1.74
CA ASP A 36 14.96 8.20 1.23
C ASP A 36 15.51 6.93 1.86
N THR A 37 15.90 5.97 1.04
CA THR A 37 16.31 4.64 1.49
C THR A 37 17.78 4.36 1.14
N PHE A 38 18.52 3.84 2.12
CA PHE A 38 19.93 3.51 2.02
C PHE A 38 20.20 2.08 2.49
N LEU A 39 21.05 1.36 1.76
CA LEU A 39 21.62 0.11 2.24
C LEU A 39 22.87 0.44 3.06
N VAL A 40 22.89 -0.01 4.30
CA VAL A 40 24.06 0.01 5.19
C VAL A 40 24.68 -1.39 5.15
N GLU A 41 25.83 -1.49 4.47
CA GLU A 41 26.57 -2.74 4.30
C GLU A 41 27.48 -2.95 5.51
N GLY A 42 27.45 -4.14 6.10
CA GLY A 42 28.17 -4.43 7.34
C GLY A 42 28.43 -5.92 7.53
N ASP A 43 28.45 -6.38 8.78
CA ASP A 43 28.44 -7.82 9.08
C ASP A 43 27.04 -8.40 8.96
N ARG A 44 26.02 -7.60 9.30
CA ARG A 44 24.62 -7.81 8.92
C ARG A 44 24.14 -6.56 8.20
N ASN A 45 23.61 -6.73 7.00
CA ASN A 45 23.12 -5.59 6.22
C ASN A 45 21.85 -5.00 6.85
N CYS A 46 21.72 -3.69 6.74
CA CYS A 46 20.57 -2.95 7.26
C CYS A 46 20.01 -1.99 6.21
N ILE A 47 18.72 -1.68 6.34
CA ILE A 47 18.05 -0.64 5.57
C ILE A 47 17.87 0.57 6.48
N LEU A 48 18.53 1.67 6.14
CA LEU A 48 18.38 2.97 6.80
C LEU A 48 17.43 3.83 5.98
N GLN A 49 16.46 4.45 6.63
CA GLN A 49 15.52 5.34 5.97
C GLN A 49 15.42 6.69 6.67
N ARG A 50 15.40 7.76 5.88
CA ARG A 50 14.93 9.08 6.32
C ARG A 50 13.44 9.17 6.01
N MET A 51 12.63 9.36 7.05
CA MET A 51 11.17 9.40 6.94
C MET A 51 10.69 10.70 6.29
N ASN A 52 9.70 10.62 5.41
CA ASN A 52 9.15 11.78 4.74
C ASN A 52 8.20 12.57 5.65
N ARG A 53 8.72 13.63 6.28
CA ARG A 53 7.96 14.51 7.18
C ARG A 53 6.91 15.38 6.49
N GLY A 54 6.94 15.48 5.15
CA GLY A 54 5.93 16.19 4.38
C GLY A 54 4.63 15.38 4.26
N ILE A 55 4.74 14.06 4.29
CA ILE A 55 3.62 13.12 4.18
C ILE A 55 3.24 12.60 5.57
N PHE A 56 4.23 12.10 6.32
CA PHE A 56 4.05 11.62 7.69
C PHE A 56 4.33 12.76 8.66
N LEU A 57 3.28 13.54 8.97
CA LEU A 57 3.38 14.72 9.83
C LEU A 57 3.77 14.39 11.27
N LYS A 58 3.58 13.13 11.69
CA LYS A 58 3.92 12.61 13.01
C LYS A 58 4.72 11.30 12.90
N PRO A 59 6.02 11.36 12.59
CA PRO A 59 6.85 10.16 12.42
C PRO A 59 6.93 9.26 13.67
N GLU A 60 6.73 9.83 14.85
CA GLU A 60 6.65 9.10 16.12
C GLU A 60 5.48 8.10 16.14
N GLU A 61 4.27 8.55 15.79
CA GLU A 61 3.06 7.71 15.71
C GLU A 61 3.23 6.59 14.66
N VAL A 62 3.91 6.88 13.53
CA VAL A 62 4.27 5.86 12.52
C VAL A 62 5.15 4.77 13.15
N MET A 63 6.18 5.17 13.90
CA MET A 63 7.09 4.20 14.54
C MET A 63 6.41 3.42 15.67
N GLU A 64 5.47 4.01 16.39
CA GLU A 64 4.64 3.33 17.39
C GLU A 64 3.78 2.23 16.74
N ASN A 65 3.10 2.52 15.63
CA ASN A 65 2.37 1.52 14.85
C ASN A 65 3.29 0.38 14.38
N ILE A 66 4.42 0.73 13.75
CA ILE A 66 5.37 -0.25 13.21
C ILE A 66 5.92 -1.16 14.31
N LEU A 67 6.30 -0.60 15.46
CA LEU A 67 6.77 -1.39 16.60
C LEU A 67 5.67 -2.31 17.14
N GLY A 68 4.45 -1.79 17.31
CA GLY A 68 3.31 -2.56 17.80
C GLY A 68 3.02 -3.76 16.91
N VAL A 69 2.90 -3.51 15.60
CA VAL A 69 2.59 -4.54 14.59
C VAL A 69 3.73 -5.55 14.46
N THR A 70 4.96 -5.10 14.27
CA THR A 70 6.11 -6.03 14.11
C THR A 70 6.34 -6.86 15.37
N THR A 71 6.20 -6.30 16.57
CA THR A 71 6.33 -7.06 17.82
C THR A 71 5.25 -8.13 17.94
N PHE A 72 4.01 -7.79 17.58
CA PHE A 72 2.91 -8.74 17.58
C PHE A 72 3.10 -9.86 16.56
N LEU A 73 3.46 -9.51 15.32
CA LEU A 73 3.77 -10.45 14.25
C LEU A 73 4.89 -11.41 14.66
N LYS A 74 5.99 -10.90 15.23
CA LYS A 74 7.11 -11.75 15.70
C LYS A 74 6.65 -12.83 16.68
N LYS A 75 5.74 -12.49 17.60
CA LYS A 75 5.17 -13.45 18.56
C LYS A 75 4.33 -14.50 17.85
N LYS A 76 3.43 -14.09 16.94
CA LYS A 76 2.56 -15.01 16.18
C LYS A 76 3.36 -15.94 15.26
N ILE A 77 4.33 -15.40 14.53
CA ILE A 77 5.24 -16.16 13.65
C ILE A 77 6.04 -17.20 14.45
N ALA A 78 6.63 -16.81 15.58
CA ALA A 78 7.38 -17.75 16.43
C ALA A 78 6.49 -18.87 16.98
N GLN A 79 5.25 -18.55 17.37
CA GLN A 79 4.27 -19.55 17.83
C GLN A 79 3.88 -20.54 16.73
N ALA A 80 3.84 -20.09 15.48
CA ALA A 80 3.60 -20.94 14.31
C ALA A 80 4.85 -21.72 13.85
N GLY A 81 6.01 -21.54 14.50
CA GLY A 81 7.27 -22.20 14.12
C GLY A 81 7.99 -21.55 12.93
N GLY A 82 7.60 -20.34 12.53
CA GLY A 82 8.28 -19.56 11.50
C GLY A 82 9.55 -18.88 12.00
N ASN A 83 10.15 -18.06 11.15
CA ASN A 83 11.34 -17.26 11.40
C ASN A 83 10.98 -15.75 11.48
N PRO A 84 10.83 -15.19 12.70
CA PRO A 84 10.47 -13.79 12.89
C PRO A 84 11.46 -12.77 12.33
N GLU A 85 12.73 -13.15 12.08
CA GLU A 85 13.72 -12.25 11.48
C GLU A 85 13.64 -12.20 9.96
N ARG A 86 12.90 -13.13 9.33
CA ARG A 86 12.67 -13.18 7.89
C ARG A 86 11.24 -12.82 7.51
N GLU A 87 10.27 -13.09 8.39
CA GLU A 87 8.85 -13.02 8.07
C GLU A 87 8.16 -11.72 8.55
N THR A 88 8.89 -10.85 9.26
CA THR A 88 8.46 -9.48 9.54
C THR A 88 9.68 -8.56 9.72
N LEU A 89 9.46 -7.25 9.60
CA LEU A 89 10.51 -6.27 9.79
C LEU A 89 11.06 -6.29 11.22
N THR A 90 12.37 -6.10 11.35
CA THR A 90 13.03 -5.93 12.65
C THR A 90 13.67 -4.56 12.72
N VAL A 91 13.06 -3.67 13.52
CA VAL A 91 13.62 -2.37 13.86
C VAL A 91 14.94 -2.56 14.62
N VAL A 92 15.99 -1.91 14.15
CA VAL A 92 17.26 -1.79 14.85
C VAL A 92 17.15 -0.55 15.73
N PRO A 93 17.25 -0.68 17.06
CA PRO A 93 17.15 0.48 17.94
C PRO A 93 18.40 1.35 17.85
N THR A 94 18.26 2.60 18.27
CA THR A 94 19.40 3.49 18.52
C THR A 94 20.25 3.00 19.70
N LYS A 95 21.45 3.57 19.86
CA LYS A 95 22.32 3.30 21.02
C LYS A 95 21.64 3.61 22.36
N ASP A 96 20.71 4.57 22.38
CA ASP A 96 19.87 4.89 23.53
C ASP A 96 18.52 4.13 23.56
N GLN A 97 18.41 3.03 22.80
CA GLN A 97 17.26 2.11 22.79
C GLN A 97 15.94 2.71 22.28
N LYS A 98 15.99 3.76 21.46
CA LYS A 98 14.82 4.33 20.78
C LYS A 98 14.60 3.67 19.41
N PRO A 99 13.37 3.66 18.89
CA PRO A 99 13.09 3.06 17.58
C PRO A 99 13.53 3.91 16.38
N PHE A 100 13.83 5.18 16.60
CA PHE A 100 14.28 6.12 15.59
C PHE A 100 15.30 7.11 16.16
N TYR A 101 16.03 7.77 15.28
CA TYR A 101 16.96 8.85 15.58
C TYR A 101 16.46 10.16 14.97
N LEU A 102 16.36 11.21 15.79
CA LEU A 102 16.08 12.58 15.34
C LEU A 102 17.41 13.32 15.19
N ASP A 103 17.74 13.74 13.97
CA ASP A 103 19.00 14.44 13.73
C ASP A 103 18.93 15.94 14.07
N GLY A 104 20.08 16.62 14.00
CA GLY A 104 20.19 18.05 14.31
C GLY A 104 19.46 18.98 13.33
N GLN A 105 18.94 18.47 12.21
CA GLN A 105 18.10 19.20 11.26
C GLN A 105 16.60 18.91 11.48
N GLY A 106 16.27 18.08 12.47
CA GLY A 106 14.92 17.66 12.78
C GLY A 106 14.41 16.52 11.89
N GLU A 107 15.28 15.86 11.12
CA GLU A 107 14.90 14.74 10.28
C GLU A 107 14.86 13.44 11.08
N TYR A 108 13.84 12.62 10.82
CA TYR A 108 13.64 11.33 11.48
C TYR A 108 14.27 10.21 10.66
N TRP A 109 15.10 9.42 11.31
CA TRP A 109 15.79 8.28 10.74
C TRP A 109 15.38 7.00 11.46
N ARG A 110 15.18 5.92 10.73
CA ARG A 110 14.92 4.59 11.28
C ARG A 110 15.76 3.55 10.57
N MET A 111 15.94 2.40 11.20
CA MET A 111 16.75 1.33 10.64
C MET A 111 16.08 -0.02 10.82
N TYR A 112 16.16 -0.86 9.80
CA TYR A 112 15.73 -2.26 9.82
C TYR A 112 16.89 -3.19 9.49
N TYR A 113 16.88 -4.42 10.00
CA TYR A 113 17.72 -5.46 9.39
C TYR A 113 17.22 -5.77 7.97
N GLN A 114 18.15 -5.95 7.04
CA GLN A 114 17.81 -6.41 5.70
C GLN A 114 17.30 -7.85 5.78
N ILE A 115 16.22 -8.14 5.06
CA ILE A 115 15.73 -9.50 4.87
C ILE A 115 16.62 -10.17 3.81
N GLU A 116 17.55 -11.00 4.26
CA GLU A 116 18.54 -11.64 3.39
C GLU A 116 17.96 -12.77 2.55
N GLY A 117 18.49 -12.97 1.34
CA GLY A 117 18.04 -14.04 0.45
C GLY A 117 16.63 -13.82 -0.12
N ALA A 118 16.14 -12.57 -0.11
CA ALA A 118 14.85 -12.20 -0.65
C ALA A 118 14.96 -11.09 -1.71
N VAL A 119 13.92 -10.92 -2.53
CA VAL A 119 13.75 -9.91 -3.58
C VAL A 119 12.32 -9.37 -3.56
N SER A 120 12.14 -8.12 -3.94
CA SER A 120 10.84 -7.57 -4.30
C SER A 120 10.79 -7.32 -5.81
N TYR A 121 9.59 -7.34 -6.38
CA TYR A 121 9.36 -7.11 -7.80
C TYR A 121 8.53 -5.84 -7.98
N ASP A 122 8.97 -4.95 -8.88
CA ASP A 122 8.25 -3.69 -9.15
C ASP A 122 6.92 -3.92 -9.90
N ARG A 123 6.79 -5.05 -10.61
CA ARG A 123 5.59 -5.43 -11.37
C ARG A 123 5.40 -6.93 -11.39
N VAL A 124 4.15 -7.35 -11.62
CA VAL A 124 3.81 -8.77 -11.82
C VAL A 124 4.45 -9.22 -13.13
N GLU A 125 5.44 -10.10 -13.06
CA GLU A 125 6.06 -10.69 -14.25
C GLU A 125 5.40 -12.03 -14.62
N ARG A 126 4.93 -12.76 -13.61
CA ARG A 126 4.22 -14.03 -13.76
C ARG A 126 3.01 -14.09 -12.85
N LYS A 127 2.03 -14.92 -13.22
CA LYS A 127 0.79 -15.10 -12.42
C LYS A 127 1.08 -15.58 -11.00
N GLU A 128 2.13 -16.38 -10.85
CA GLU A 128 2.58 -16.92 -9.56
C GLU A 128 3.06 -15.80 -8.63
N ASP A 129 3.67 -14.73 -9.15
CA ASP A 129 4.13 -13.60 -8.32
C ASP A 129 2.91 -12.86 -7.71
N PHE A 130 1.80 -12.79 -8.46
CA PHE A 130 0.56 -12.21 -7.97
C PHE A 130 -0.15 -13.11 -6.94
N TYR A 131 -0.11 -14.43 -7.14
CA TYR A 131 -0.60 -15.39 -6.14
C TYR A 131 0.17 -15.28 -4.82
N GLU A 132 1.51 -15.26 -4.87
CA GLU A 132 2.35 -15.16 -3.67
C GLU A 132 2.19 -13.81 -2.94
N SER A 133 1.87 -12.74 -3.68
CA SER A 133 1.45 -11.46 -3.09
C SER A 133 0.15 -11.61 -2.31
N ALA A 134 -0.85 -12.29 -2.89
CA ALA A 134 -2.13 -12.54 -2.24
C ALA A 134 -1.97 -13.37 -0.97
N VAL A 135 -1.14 -14.41 -1.03
CA VAL A 135 -0.76 -15.25 0.12
C VAL A 135 -0.13 -14.39 1.22
N ALA A 136 0.84 -13.53 0.88
CA ALA A 136 1.51 -12.69 1.86
C ALA A 136 0.56 -11.70 2.56
N PHE A 137 -0.32 -11.02 1.82
CA PHE A 137 -1.29 -10.09 2.40
C PHE A 137 -2.43 -10.80 3.14
N GLY A 138 -2.88 -11.97 2.67
CA GLY A 138 -3.86 -12.80 3.38
C GLY A 138 -3.31 -13.30 4.72
N ASN A 139 -2.06 -13.78 4.73
CA ASN A 139 -1.37 -14.18 5.95
C ASN A 139 -1.13 -12.98 6.89
N PHE A 140 -0.82 -11.80 6.35
CA PHE A 140 -0.71 -10.57 7.15
C PHE A 140 -2.03 -10.25 7.88
N GLN A 141 -3.16 -10.31 7.17
CA GLN A 141 -4.49 -10.14 7.75
C GLN A 141 -4.81 -11.20 8.81
N GLN A 142 -4.47 -12.47 8.55
CA GLN A 142 -4.67 -13.56 9.50
C GLN A 142 -3.85 -13.39 10.78
N LEU A 143 -2.55 -13.09 10.64
CA LEU A 143 -1.65 -12.96 11.79
C LEU A 143 -2.06 -11.79 12.69
N LEU A 144 -2.70 -10.76 12.13
CA LEU A 144 -3.16 -9.56 12.83
C LEU A 144 -4.65 -9.59 13.18
N ALA A 145 -5.37 -10.70 12.95
CA ALA A 145 -6.80 -10.79 13.21
C ALA A 145 -7.17 -10.50 14.69
N ASP A 146 -6.27 -10.82 15.63
CA ASP A 146 -6.46 -10.55 17.07
C ASP A 146 -5.75 -9.25 17.54
N TYR A 147 -5.17 -8.47 16.64
CA TYR A 147 -4.53 -7.20 17.01
C TYR A 147 -5.63 -6.14 17.25
N PRO A 148 -5.58 -5.36 18.36
CA PRO A 148 -6.57 -4.33 18.62
C PRO A 148 -6.36 -3.14 17.67
N ALA A 149 -6.98 -3.18 16.50
CA ALA A 149 -6.75 -2.22 15.42
C ALA A 149 -6.97 -0.76 15.86
N GLU A 150 -7.93 -0.52 16.76
CA GLU A 150 -8.25 0.79 17.34
C GLU A 150 -7.10 1.43 18.14
N THR A 151 -6.05 0.68 18.50
CA THR A 151 -4.88 1.23 19.18
C THR A 151 -3.85 1.81 18.22
N LEU A 152 -4.01 1.60 16.90
CA LEU A 152 -3.13 2.17 15.89
C LEU A 152 -3.51 3.63 15.60
N HIS A 153 -2.51 4.44 15.31
CA HIS A 153 -2.69 5.80 14.84
C HIS A 153 -3.04 5.84 13.35
N GLU A 154 -3.89 6.77 12.93
CA GLU A 154 -4.02 7.13 11.52
C GLU A 154 -2.79 7.95 11.08
N THR A 155 -1.81 7.28 10.45
CA THR A 155 -0.54 7.91 10.05
C THR A 155 -0.73 8.93 8.93
N ILE A 156 -1.76 8.74 8.11
CA ILE A 156 -2.27 9.72 7.15
C ILE A 156 -3.78 9.83 7.36
N PRO A 157 -4.27 10.89 8.04
CA PRO A 157 -5.70 11.05 8.33
C PRO A 157 -6.55 10.98 7.07
N GLY A 158 -7.61 10.15 7.11
CA GLY A 158 -8.53 9.98 5.98
C GLY A 158 -7.84 9.48 4.70
N PHE A 159 -6.82 8.63 4.79
CA PHE A 159 -6.09 8.12 3.62
C PHE A 159 -7.04 7.49 2.59
N HIS A 160 -7.85 6.52 3.05
CA HIS A 160 -8.91 5.85 2.29
C HIS A 160 -10.32 6.27 2.72
N ASP A 161 -10.49 7.53 3.13
CA ASP A 161 -11.82 8.14 3.22
C ASP A 161 -12.25 8.58 1.82
N THR A 162 -12.75 7.63 1.03
CA THR A 162 -13.13 7.87 -0.36
C THR A 162 -14.21 8.95 -0.50
N LYS A 163 -15.08 9.10 0.50
CA LYS A 163 -16.10 10.15 0.52
C LYS A 163 -15.45 11.53 0.67
N ALA A 164 -14.52 11.70 1.60
CA ALA A 164 -13.78 12.95 1.73
C ALA A 164 -12.95 13.24 0.46
N ARG A 165 -12.34 12.22 -0.15
CA ARG A 165 -11.64 12.37 -1.45
C ARG A 165 -12.58 12.83 -2.55
N TYR A 166 -13.80 12.30 -2.60
CA TYR A 166 -14.83 12.72 -3.55
C TYR A 166 -15.26 14.18 -3.33
N GLU A 167 -15.41 14.61 -2.08
CA GLU A 167 -15.71 16.02 -1.77
C GLU A 167 -14.59 16.96 -2.22
N VAL A 168 -13.33 16.59 -2.02
CA VAL A 168 -12.17 17.35 -2.52
C VAL A 168 -12.15 17.39 -4.06
N PHE A 169 -12.51 16.28 -4.72
CA PHE A 169 -12.65 16.23 -6.17
C PHE A 169 -13.71 17.21 -6.67
N LEU A 170 -14.91 17.24 -6.07
CA LEU A 170 -15.95 18.19 -6.43
C LEU A 170 -15.49 19.65 -6.28
N GLN A 171 -14.76 19.95 -5.21
CA GLN A 171 -14.19 21.29 -5.00
C GLN A 171 -13.16 21.65 -6.08
N ALA A 172 -12.31 20.70 -6.49
CA ALA A 172 -11.34 20.93 -7.55
C ALA A 172 -11.99 21.16 -8.92
N VAL A 173 -13.09 20.46 -9.21
CA VAL A 173 -13.91 20.69 -10.41
C VAL A 173 -14.51 22.10 -10.42
N GLU A 174 -15.08 22.54 -9.30
CA GLU A 174 -15.68 23.88 -9.20
C GLU A 174 -14.62 24.99 -9.27
N ALA A 175 -13.49 24.80 -8.60
CA ALA A 175 -12.43 25.80 -8.58
C ALA A 175 -11.71 25.94 -9.94
N ASP A 176 -11.58 24.83 -10.69
CA ASP A 176 -10.92 24.71 -11.99
C ASP A 176 -9.71 25.64 -12.16
N VAL A 177 -8.80 25.61 -11.18
CA VAL A 177 -7.72 26.62 -11.04
C VAL A 177 -6.79 26.69 -12.25
N CYS A 178 -6.74 25.62 -13.04
CA CYS A 178 -5.95 25.53 -14.27
C CYS A 178 -6.78 25.66 -15.56
N GLY A 179 -8.11 25.82 -15.49
CA GLY A 179 -8.98 25.85 -16.67
C GLY A 179 -8.99 24.54 -17.45
N ARG A 180 -8.77 23.41 -16.75
CA ARG A 180 -8.60 22.07 -17.33
C ARG A 180 -9.90 21.27 -17.37
N ALA A 181 -10.91 21.62 -16.58
CA ALA A 181 -12.17 20.89 -16.50
C ALA A 181 -12.89 20.77 -17.87
N LYS A 182 -12.74 21.77 -18.74
CA LYS A 182 -13.29 21.75 -20.12
C LYS A 182 -12.76 20.60 -20.99
N TYR A 183 -11.62 20.01 -20.65
CA TYR A 183 -11.00 18.89 -21.38
C TYR A 183 -11.34 17.53 -20.78
N THR A 184 -12.04 17.50 -19.64
CA THR A 184 -12.26 16.27 -18.85
C THR A 184 -13.71 16.09 -18.44
N LYS A 185 -14.65 16.55 -19.27
CA LYS A 185 -16.08 16.55 -18.94
C LYS A 185 -16.63 15.13 -18.74
N GLU A 186 -16.26 14.20 -19.60
CA GLU A 186 -16.70 12.80 -19.53
C GLU A 186 -16.19 12.12 -18.26
N GLU A 187 -14.92 12.34 -17.91
CA GLU A 187 -14.30 11.80 -16.71
C GLU A 187 -14.96 12.39 -15.45
N ILE A 188 -15.23 13.70 -15.45
CA ILE A 188 -15.91 14.35 -14.33
C ILE A 188 -17.31 13.77 -14.13
N GLU A 189 -18.10 13.69 -15.20
CA GLU A 189 -19.47 13.13 -15.16
C GLU A 189 -19.46 11.66 -14.71
N PHE A 190 -18.50 10.86 -15.19
CA PHE A 190 -18.34 9.46 -14.80
C PHE A 190 -18.17 9.29 -13.29
N TYR A 191 -17.25 10.06 -12.69
CA TYR A 191 -16.98 9.97 -11.25
C TYR A 191 -18.12 10.58 -10.43
N GLN A 192 -18.70 11.70 -10.87
CA GLN A 192 -19.84 12.33 -10.20
C GLN A 192 -21.05 11.42 -10.12
N ALA A 193 -21.36 10.69 -11.20
CA ALA A 193 -22.48 9.76 -11.27
C ALA A 193 -22.36 8.56 -10.31
N ARG A 194 -21.16 8.28 -9.79
CA ARG A 194 -20.84 7.12 -8.94
C ARG A 194 -20.60 7.48 -7.48
N LYS A 195 -21.21 8.55 -6.97
CA LYS A 195 -21.14 8.98 -5.56
C LYS A 195 -21.35 7.83 -4.56
N GLU A 196 -22.26 6.90 -4.85
CA GLU A 196 -22.53 5.75 -3.96
C GLU A 196 -21.28 4.87 -3.75
N THR A 197 -20.44 4.71 -4.78
CA THR A 197 -19.15 4.01 -4.68
C THR A 197 -18.25 4.69 -3.65
N ALA A 198 -18.25 6.03 -3.58
CA ALA A 198 -17.44 6.77 -2.62
C ALA A 198 -17.89 6.60 -1.16
N CYS A 199 -19.18 6.29 -0.94
CA CYS A 199 -19.76 6.25 0.40
C CYS A 199 -19.85 4.83 0.99
N VAL A 200 -20.04 3.81 0.15
CA VAL A 200 -20.51 2.47 0.57
C VAL A 200 -19.69 1.84 1.70
N LEU A 201 -18.36 1.85 1.63
CA LEU A 201 -17.52 1.20 2.64
C LEU A 201 -17.54 1.96 3.97
N GLY A 202 -17.49 3.29 3.93
CA GLY A 202 -17.59 4.14 5.11
C GLY A 202 -18.94 4.03 5.80
N GLU A 203 -20.03 3.92 5.04
CA GLU A 203 -21.37 3.70 5.58
C GLU A 203 -21.51 2.32 6.23
N LEU A 204 -20.94 1.27 5.64
CA LEU A 204 -20.93 -0.06 6.23
C LEU A 204 -20.08 -0.15 7.50
N LEU A 205 -18.94 0.54 7.55
CA LEU A 205 -18.13 0.69 8.76
C LEU A 205 -18.91 1.42 9.85
N ALA A 206 -19.50 2.57 9.54
CA ALA A 206 -20.30 3.35 10.49
C ALA A 206 -21.53 2.57 11.01
N ALA A 207 -22.10 1.69 10.17
CA ALA A 207 -23.18 0.79 10.55
C ALA A 207 -22.73 -0.47 11.32
N GLY A 208 -21.42 -0.64 11.56
CA GLY A 208 -20.86 -1.82 12.22
C GLY A 208 -20.98 -3.13 11.42
N LYS A 209 -21.21 -3.04 10.10
CA LYS A 209 -21.34 -4.19 9.20
C LYS A 209 -19.99 -4.66 8.65
N LEU A 210 -19.02 -3.75 8.56
CA LEU A 210 -17.63 -4.10 8.30
C LEU A 210 -16.80 -3.81 9.56
N PRO A 211 -15.99 -4.77 10.04
CA PRO A 211 -15.14 -4.56 11.21
C PRO A 211 -13.93 -3.68 10.85
N LEU A 212 -13.45 -2.93 11.84
CA LEU A 212 -12.17 -2.26 11.77
C LEU A 212 -11.05 -3.30 11.94
N ARG A 213 -10.04 -3.26 11.06
CA ARG A 213 -8.89 -4.17 11.07
C ARG A 213 -7.59 -3.40 10.97
N VAL A 214 -6.48 -4.08 11.26
CA VAL A 214 -5.17 -3.58 10.84
C VAL A 214 -5.05 -3.78 9.34
N THR A 215 -4.83 -2.71 8.59
CA THR A 215 -4.65 -2.76 7.14
C THR A 215 -3.30 -2.19 6.75
N HIS A 216 -2.76 -2.65 5.62
CA HIS A 216 -1.51 -2.16 5.06
C HIS A 216 -1.71 -0.82 4.33
N ASN A 217 -2.81 -0.68 3.61
CA ASN A 217 -3.23 0.48 2.83
C ASN A 217 -2.35 0.83 1.60
N ASP A 218 -1.27 0.08 1.34
CA ASP A 218 -0.48 0.16 0.09
C ASP A 218 -0.05 -1.25 -0.36
N THR A 219 -0.97 -2.04 -0.92
CA THR A 219 -0.78 -3.49 -1.14
C THR A 219 -0.13 -3.83 -2.48
N LYS A 220 0.80 -3.00 -2.93
CA LYS A 220 1.56 -3.22 -4.16
C LYS A 220 2.51 -4.40 -4.02
N LEU A 221 2.80 -5.05 -5.15
CA LEU A 221 3.70 -6.20 -5.21
C LEU A 221 5.11 -5.92 -4.67
N ASN A 222 5.61 -4.69 -4.88
CA ASN A 222 6.94 -4.31 -4.42
C ASN A 222 7.05 -4.15 -2.90
N ASN A 223 5.92 -4.15 -2.19
CA ASN A 223 5.84 -4.21 -0.74
C ASN A 223 5.85 -5.65 -0.19
N ILE A 224 6.07 -6.65 -1.05
CA ILE A 224 6.28 -8.05 -0.66
C ILE A 224 7.72 -8.46 -0.94
N MET A 225 8.38 -8.97 0.09
CA MET A 225 9.67 -9.66 -0.05
C MET A 225 9.41 -11.13 -0.35
N MET A 226 9.90 -11.60 -1.49
CA MET A 226 9.84 -12.99 -1.94
C MET A 226 11.17 -13.70 -1.72
N ASP A 227 11.11 -14.93 -1.23
CA ASP A 227 12.30 -15.76 -1.02
C ASP A 227 12.93 -16.19 -2.36
N LYS A 228 14.22 -15.91 -2.56
CA LYS A 228 14.92 -16.17 -3.84
C LYS A 228 14.97 -17.63 -4.23
N LYS A 229 14.88 -18.56 -3.27
CA LYS A 229 15.02 -20.01 -3.55
C LYS A 229 13.67 -20.63 -3.88
N THR A 230 12.63 -20.22 -3.15
CA THR A 230 11.31 -20.86 -3.22
C THR A 230 10.31 -20.06 -4.04
N GLY A 231 10.54 -18.76 -4.24
CA GLY A 231 9.59 -17.84 -4.86
C GLY A 231 8.46 -17.39 -3.92
N LYS A 232 8.44 -17.85 -2.67
CA LYS A 232 7.33 -17.58 -1.75
C LYS A 232 7.36 -16.15 -1.20
N GLY A 233 6.18 -15.54 -1.05
CA GLY A 233 6.02 -14.28 -0.32
C GLY A 233 6.29 -14.51 1.17
N ILE A 234 7.37 -13.93 1.71
CA ILE A 234 7.80 -14.19 3.10
C ILE A 234 7.59 -13.00 4.03
N CYS A 235 7.57 -11.76 3.56
CA CYS A 235 7.41 -10.60 4.43
C CYS A 235 6.74 -9.43 3.72
N VAL A 236 5.72 -8.86 4.35
CA VAL A 236 5.18 -7.55 3.99
C VAL A 236 6.10 -6.46 4.55
N ILE A 237 6.47 -5.49 3.72
CA ILE A 237 7.32 -4.35 4.05
C ILE A 237 6.60 -3.03 3.74
N ASP A 238 7.23 -1.90 4.03
CA ASP A 238 6.64 -0.56 3.89
C ASP A 238 5.41 -0.31 4.78
N LEU A 239 5.60 -0.57 6.07
CA LEU A 239 4.54 -0.54 7.08
C LEU A 239 4.12 0.89 7.51
N ASP A 240 4.40 1.92 6.72
CA ASP A 240 4.19 3.33 7.11
C ASP A 240 2.72 3.74 7.12
N THR A 241 1.96 3.11 6.23
CA THR A 241 0.52 3.26 6.13
C THR A 241 -0.21 2.17 6.88
N VAL A 242 0.47 1.37 7.72
CA VAL A 242 -0.23 0.42 8.57
C VAL A 242 -0.96 1.17 9.67
N MET A 243 -2.29 1.10 9.62
CA MET A 243 -3.20 1.84 10.49
C MET A 243 -4.57 1.13 10.50
N PRO A 244 -5.55 1.61 11.29
CA PRO A 244 -6.89 1.04 11.27
C PRO A 244 -7.56 1.27 9.90
N GLY A 245 -8.24 0.25 9.38
CA GLY A 245 -8.94 0.33 8.11
C GLY A 245 -9.83 -0.89 7.85
N LEU A 246 -10.16 -1.13 6.58
CA LEU A 246 -11.02 -2.23 6.14
C LEU A 246 -10.23 -3.21 5.28
N ALA A 247 -10.25 -4.51 5.57
CA ALA A 247 -9.50 -5.50 4.78
C ALA A 247 -9.87 -5.50 3.29
N VAL A 248 -11.10 -5.09 2.94
CA VAL A 248 -11.54 -4.95 1.56
C VAL A 248 -10.79 -3.84 0.81
N ASN A 249 -10.20 -2.85 1.50
CA ASN A 249 -9.35 -1.82 0.89
C ASN A 249 -8.00 -2.40 0.49
N ASP A 250 -7.36 -3.18 1.36
CA ASP A 250 -6.10 -3.89 1.07
C ASP A 250 -6.26 -4.84 -0.13
N PHE A 251 -7.32 -5.65 -0.12
CA PHE A 251 -7.67 -6.49 -1.26
C PHE A 251 -7.89 -5.65 -2.52
N GLY A 252 -8.65 -4.56 -2.38
CA GLY A 252 -9.04 -3.71 -3.50
C GLY A 252 -7.87 -3.01 -4.18
N ASP A 253 -6.91 -2.47 -3.41
CA ASP A 253 -5.74 -1.79 -3.96
C ASP A 253 -4.80 -2.77 -4.69
N ALA A 254 -4.72 -4.01 -4.20
CA ALA A 254 -3.94 -5.06 -4.86
C ALA A 254 -4.57 -5.47 -6.19
N ILE A 255 -5.89 -5.61 -6.25
CA ILE A 255 -6.63 -5.89 -7.49
C ILE A 255 -6.51 -4.73 -8.49
N ARG A 256 -6.72 -3.48 -8.03
CA ARG A 256 -6.63 -2.27 -8.85
C ARG A 256 -5.32 -2.23 -9.64
N PHE A 257 -4.20 -2.54 -8.98
CA PHE A 257 -2.88 -2.53 -9.60
C PHE A 257 -2.58 -3.83 -10.36
N GLY A 258 -2.75 -4.99 -9.70
CA GLY A 258 -2.22 -6.25 -10.18
C GLY A 258 -3.14 -7.06 -11.09
N ALA A 259 -4.44 -6.75 -11.15
CA ALA A 259 -5.38 -7.40 -12.08
C ALA A 259 -5.67 -6.54 -13.32
N SER A 260 -5.05 -5.37 -13.47
CA SER A 260 -5.12 -4.57 -14.70
C SER A 260 -4.27 -5.19 -15.81
N THR A 261 -4.81 -5.31 -17.02
CA THR A 261 -4.06 -5.77 -18.20
C THR A 261 -3.19 -4.68 -18.84
N GLY A 262 -3.38 -3.42 -18.45
CA GLY A 262 -2.58 -2.28 -18.91
C GLY A 262 -1.87 -1.58 -17.76
N GLU A 263 -0.82 -0.83 -18.09
CA GLU A 263 -0.11 0.04 -17.15
C GLU A 263 -1.05 1.12 -16.58
N GLU A 264 -0.73 1.63 -15.39
CA GLU A 264 -1.57 2.64 -14.71
C GLU A 264 -1.74 3.92 -15.54
N ASP A 265 -0.83 4.22 -16.45
CA ASP A 265 -0.84 5.40 -17.31
C ASP A 265 -0.95 5.09 -18.82
N GLU A 266 -1.45 3.89 -19.17
CA GLU A 266 -1.67 3.47 -20.57
C GLU A 266 -2.62 4.43 -21.31
N GLN A 267 -2.20 4.88 -22.49
CA GLN A 267 -2.95 5.82 -23.31
C GLN A 267 -3.95 5.10 -24.24
N ASP A 268 -3.67 3.85 -24.60
CA ASP A 268 -4.57 2.98 -25.36
C ASP A 268 -5.48 2.18 -24.41
N LEU A 269 -6.63 2.78 -24.08
CA LEU A 269 -7.61 2.19 -23.17
C LEU A 269 -8.21 0.87 -23.66
N SER A 270 -8.04 0.49 -24.93
CA SER A 270 -8.48 -0.82 -25.43
C SER A 270 -7.69 -1.99 -24.82
N LYS A 271 -6.51 -1.71 -24.25
CA LYS A 271 -5.67 -2.69 -23.55
C LYS A 271 -5.96 -2.79 -22.05
N VAL A 272 -6.81 -1.92 -21.51
CA VAL A 272 -7.08 -1.82 -20.08
C VAL A 272 -8.40 -2.55 -19.76
N SER A 273 -8.29 -3.62 -18.98
CA SER A 273 -9.40 -4.42 -18.51
C SER A 273 -9.01 -5.08 -17.18
N CYS A 274 -9.99 -5.41 -16.34
CA CYS A 274 -9.78 -6.24 -15.16
C CYS A 274 -9.71 -7.72 -15.60
N ASP A 275 -8.53 -8.33 -15.51
CA ASP A 275 -8.31 -9.74 -15.83
C ASP A 275 -8.96 -10.62 -14.76
N LEU A 276 -10.02 -11.31 -15.13
CA LEU A 276 -10.78 -12.19 -14.23
C LEU A 276 -9.94 -13.39 -13.74
N GLY A 277 -8.96 -13.83 -14.51
CA GLY A 277 -8.03 -14.89 -14.09
C GLY A 277 -7.07 -14.41 -13.00
N LEU A 278 -6.50 -13.21 -13.14
CA LEU A 278 -5.67 -12.59 -12.11
C LEU A 278 -6.49 -12.26 -10.86
N PHE A 279 -7.70 -11.72 -11.02
CA PHE A 279 -8.63 -11.49 -9.92
C PHE A 279 -8.87 -12.77 -9.12
N ARG A 280 -9.21 -13.87 -9.83
CA ARG A 280 -9.46 -15.16 -9.20
C ARG A 280 -8.23 -15.70 -8.46
N ILE A 281 -7.06 -15.66 -9.09
CA ILE A 281 -5.80 -16.12 -8.48
C ILE A 281 -5.52 -15.37 -7.18
N TYR A 282 -5.70 -14.05 -7.18
CA TYR A 282 -5.51 -13.24 -5.99
C TYR A 282 -6.57 -13.54 -4.92
N ALA A 283 -7.84 -13.66 -5.31
CA ALA A 283 -8.91 -14.06 -4.38
C ALA A 283 -8.65 -15.42 -3.71
N GLU A 284 -8.18 -16.41 -4.47
CA GLU A 284 -7.82 -17.74 -3.96
C GLU A 284 -6.70 -17.65 -2.92
N GLY A 285 -5.57 -17.02 -3.25
CA GLY A 285 -4.45 -16.90 -2.31
C GLY A 285 -4.80 -16.09 -1.06
N PHE A 286 -5.49 -14.95 -1.24
CA PHE A 286 -5.84 -14.06 -0.13
C PHE A 286 -6.84 -14.72 0.84
N LEU A 287 -7.92 -15.31 0.34
CA LEU A 287 -8.96 -15.92 1.19
C LEU A 287 -8.46 -17.20 1.89
N GLN A 288 -7.65 -18.00 1.19
CA GLN A 288 -7.04 -19.19 1.78
C GLN A 288 -6.19 -18.81 3.00
N GLU A 289 -5.30 -17.83 2.85
CA GLU A 289 -4.38 -17.44 3.93
C GLU A 289 -5.05 -16.58 5.01
N CYS A 290 -6.14 -15.88 4.71
CA CYS A 290 -6.97 -15.26 5.75
C CYS A 290 -7.52 -16.29 6.75
N GLY A 291 -7.57 -17.58 6.41
CA GLY A 291 -7.82 -18.68 7.35
C GLY A 291 -9.17 -18.59 8.07
N GLY A 292 -10.18 -18.01 7.42
CA GLY A 292 -11.52 -17.79 8.01
C GLY A 292 -11.62 -16.62 8.99
N SER A 293 -10.61 -15.76 9.08
CA SER A 293 -10.64 -14.56 9.94
C SER A 293 -11.58 -13.45 9.46
N LEU A 294 -11.96 -13.47 8.17
CA LEU A 294 -12.89 -12.51 7.56
C LEU A 294 -14.35 -12.92 7.79
N THR A 295 -15.20 -11.92 8.00
CA THR A 295 -16.64 -12.10 8.11
C THR A 295 -17.27 -12.31 6.74
N ASP A 296 -18.49 -12.87 6.72
CA ASP A 296 -19.28 -13.05 5.50
C ASP A 296 -19.50 -11.74 4.73
N THR A 297 -19.70 -10.63 5.45
CA THR A 297 -19.90 -9.32 4.84
C THR A 297 -18.61 -8.80 4.21
N GLU A 298 -17.46 -9.01 4.84
CA GLU A 298 -16.18 -8.62 4.23
C GLU A 298 -15.90 -9.39 2.96
N ILE A 299 -16.09 -10.72 2.98
CA ILE A 299 -15.89 -11.57 1.81
C ILE A 299 -16.82 -11.10 0.69
N ALA A 300 -18.11 -10.91 0.96
CA ALA A 300 -19.06 -10.43 -0.04
C ALA A 300 -18.71 -9.03 -0.60
N MET A 301 -18.00 -8.21 0.16
CA MET A 301 -17.61 -6.85 -0.23
C MET A 301 -16.24 -6.77 -0.92
N LEU A 302 -15.52 -7.87 -1.13
CA LEU A 302 -14.21 -7.85 -1.83
C LEU A 302 -14.28 -7.27 -3.26
N PRO A 303 -15.27 -7.60 -4.11
CA PRO A 303 -15.40 -6.96 -5.43
C PRO A 303 -15.64 -5.45 -5.33
N MET A 304 -16.43 -5.02 -4.34
CA MET A 304 -16.65 -3.61 -4.08
C MET A 304 -15.39 -2.92 -3.56
N GLY A 305 -14.59 -3.58 -2.73
CA GLY A 305 -13.28 -3.09 -2.32
C GLY A 305 -12.40 -2.75 -3.53
N ALA A 306 -12.30 -3.65 -4.50
CA ALA A 306 -11.58 -3.40 -5.76
C ALA A 306 -12.13 -2.21 -6.54
N LYS A 307 -13.46 -2.11 -6.67
CA LYS A 307 -14.12 -0.99 -7.35
C LYS A 307 -13.85 0.34 -6.63
N VAL A 308 -13.98 0.38 -5.31
CA VAL A 308 -13.80 1.58 -4.48
C VAL A 308 -12.37 2.06 -4.51
N MET A 309 -11.39 1.17 -4.38
CA MET A 309 -9.97 1.54 -4.44
C MET A 309 -9.56 2.05 -5.82
N THR A 310 -10.09 1.44 -6.89
CA THR A 310 -9.89 1.93 -8.26
C THR A 310 -10.55 3.29 -8.47
N TYR A 311 -11.78 3.46 -8.00
CA TYR A 311 -12.52 4.72 -8.06
C TYR A 311 -11.80 5.84 -7.30
N GLU A 312 -11.38 5.58 -6.06
CA GLU A 312 -10.65 6.53 -5.21
C GLU A 312 -9.36 7.00 -5.87
N CYS A 313 -8.56 6.07 -6.39
CA CYS A 313 -7.31 6.40 -7.07
C CYS A 313 -7.58 7.26 -8.32
N GLY A 314 -8.60 6.91 -9.10
CA GLY A 314 -9.03 7.66 -10.27
C GLY A 314 -9.42 9.11 -9.97
N ILE A 315 -10.27 9.34 -8.96
CA ILE A 315 -10.64 10.70 -8.55
C ILE A 315 -9.44 11.49 -8.00
N ARG A 316 -8.48 10.83 -7.34
CA ARG A 316 -7.25 11.47 -6.85
C ARG A 316 -6.38 11.94 -8.01
N PHE A 317 -6.20 11.12 -9.05
CA PHE A 317 -5.48 11.53 -10.26
C PHE A 317 -6.16 12.67 -10.99
N LEU A 318 -7.48 12.58 -11.19
CA LEU A 318 -8.23 13.64 -11.87
C LEU A 318 -8.21 14.96 -11.07
N THR A 319 -8.36 14.88 -9.75
CA THR A 319 -8.23 16.03 -8.84
C THR A 319 -6.87 16.69 -8.98
N ASP A 320 -5.80 15.90 -9.00
CA ASP A 320 -4.44 16.43 -9.12
C ASP A 320 -4.21 17.08 -10.49
N TYR A 321 -4.72 16.47 -11.57
CA TYR A 321 -4.70 17.05 -12.91
C TYR A 321 -5.42 18.42 -12.93
N LEU A 322 -6.60 18.53 -12.33
CA LEU A 322 -7.35 19.80 -12.26
C LEU A 322 -6.64 20.88 -11.44
N LYS A 323 -5.84 20.47 -10.45
CA LYS A 323 -5.05 21.35 -9.58
C LYS A 323 -3.66 21.69 -10.10
N GLY A 324 -3.27 21.17 -11.27
CA GLY A 324 -1.98 21.47 -11.88
C GLY A 324 -0.85 20.51 -11.51
N ASP A 325 -1.16 19.24 -11.22
CA ASP A 325 -0.19 18.15 -11.02
C ASP A 325 0.76 18.41 -9.84
N VAL A 326 0.20 18.76 -8.68
CA VAL A 326 0.95 19.21 -7.50
C VAL A 326 1.25 18.10 -6.51
N TYR A 327 0.54 16.97 -6.60
CA TYR A 327 0.64 15.85 -5.66
C TYR A 327 1.43 14.67 -6.26
N PHE A 328 0.99 14.16 -7.41
CA PHE A 328 1.64 13.03 -8.08
C PHE A 328 2.72 13.53 -9.03
N LYS A 329 3.89 12.87 -9.00
CA LYS A 329 4.95 13.15 -9.95
C LYS A 329 4.48 12.79 -11.37
N ILE A 330 4.63 13.75 -12.28
CA ILE A 330 4.36 13.56 -13.71
C ILE A 330 5.66 13.49 -14.52
N HIS A 331 5.61 12.82 -15.66
CA HIS A 331 6.74 12.66 -16.59
C HIS A 331 6.44 13.25 -17.97
N ARG A 332 5.18 13.64 -18.21
CA ARG A 332 4.67 14.25 -19.42
C ARG A 332 3.43 15.10 -19.08
N GLU A 333 3.08 16.00 -19.98
CA GLU A 333 1.80 16.70 -19.90
C GLU A 333 0.64 15.70 -20.04
N GLY A 334 -0.43 15.89 -19.27
CA GLY A 334 -1.60 15.00 -19.29
C GLY A 334 -1.42 13.66 -18.57
N HIS A 335 -0.26 13.41 -17.93
CA HIS A 335 0.03 12.12 -17.30
C HIS A 335 -1.03 11.70 -16.26
N ASN A 336 -1.42 12.60 -15.36
CA ASN A 336 -2.46 12.29 -14.37
C ASN A 336 -3.86 12.12 -15.00
N LEU A 337 -4.13 12.75 -16.15
CA LEU A 337 -5.38 12.53 -16.87
C LEU A 337 -5.41 11.14 -17.50
N ASP A 338 -4.30 10.70 -18.12
CA ASP A 338 -4.18 9.33 -18.65
C ASP A 338 -4.38 8.32 -17.51
N ARG A 339 -3.74 8.53 -16.36
CA ARG A 339 -3.96 7.69 -15.16
C ARG A 339 -5.41 7.68 -14.69
N ALA A 340 -6.07 8.83 -14.61
CA ALA A 340 -7.48 8.87 -14.26
C ALA A 340 -8.34 8.07 -15.25
N ARG A 341 -8.03 8.12 -16.54
CA ARG A 341 -8.76 7.38 -17.59
C ARG A 341 -8.58 5.88 -17.49
N THR A 342 -7.40 5.38 -17.16
CA THR A 342 -7.22 3.94 -16.92
C THR A 342 -8.07 3.46 -15.75
N GLN A 343 -8.08 4.22 -14.63
CA GLN A 343 -8.90 3.87 -13.46
C GLN A 343 -10.40 3.95 -13.78
N MET A 344 -10.83 4.96 -14.54
CA MET A 344 -12.21 5.08 -15.04
C MET A 344 -12.60 3.85 -15.89
N LYS A 345 -11.74 3.44 -16.83
CA LYS A 345 -11.97 2.26 -17.67
C LYS A 345 -12.06 0.98 -16.82
N LEU A 346 -11.19 0.81 -15.83
CA LEU A 346 -11.23 -0.34 -14.92
C LEU A 346 -12.51 -0.37 -14.08
N VAL A 347 -12.96 0.76 -13.53
CA VAL A 347 -14.24 0.82 -12.79
C VAL A 347 -15.40 0.41 -13.69
N ALA A 348 -15.47 0.93 -14.92
CA ALA A 348 -16.52 0.57 -15.88
C ALA A 348 -16.47 -0.92 -16.24
N ASP A 349 -15.28 -1.46 -16.47
CA ASP A 349 -15.08 -2.87 -16.81
C ASP A 349 -15.43 -3.82 -15.64
N MET A 350 -15.15 -3.42 -14.39
CA MET A 350 -15.61 -4.16 -13.20
C MET A 350 -17.13 -4.12 -13.04
N GLU A 351 -17.78 -3.00 -13.39
CA GLU A 351 -19.25 -2.90 -13.39
C GLU A 351 -19.89 -3.80 -14.45
N GLU A 352 -19.29 -3.90 -15.63
CA GLU A 352 -19.74 -4.80 -16.69
C GLU A 352 -19.61 -6.28 -16.31
N LYS A 353 -18.57 -6.62 -15.52
CA LYS A 353 -18.25 -7.99 -15.07
C LYS A 353 -18.72 -8.30 -13.64
N TRP A 354 -19.64 -7.50 -13.10
CA TRP A 354 -19.97 -7.54 -11.67
C TRP A 354 -20.44 -8.92 -11.20
N GLU A 355 -21.31 -9.56 -11.98
CA GLU A 355 -21.83 -10.90 -11.67
C GLU A 355 -20.70 -11.95 -11.66
N GLU A 356 -19.76 -11.89 -12.59
CA GLU A 356 -18.61 -12.81 -12.61
C GLU A 356 -17.70 -12.62 -11.40
N LEU A 357 -17.43 -11.36 -11.01
CA LEU A 357 -16.61 -11.06 -9.83
C LEU A 357 -17.25 -11.61 -8.54
N GLU A 358 -18.56 -11.40 -8.35
CA GLU A 358 -19.29 -11.93 -7.20
C GLU A 358 -19.29 -13.47 -7.19
N GLN A 359 -19.56 -14.11 -8.34
CA GLN A 359 -19.56 -15.56 -8.47
C GLN A 359 -18.19 -16.16 -8.17
N MET A 360 -17.10 -15.51 -8.60
CA MET A 360 -15.74 -15.96 -8.29
C MET A 360 -15.47 -15.97 -6.79
N ILE A 361 -15.80 -14.89 -6.08
CA ILE A 361 -15.63 -14.83 -4.63
C ILE A 361 -16.46 -15.92 -3.94
N GLN A 362 -17.70 -16.14 -4.36
CA GLN A 362 -18.54 -17.21 -3.79
C GLN A 362 -18.01 -18.62 -4.10
N ALA A 363 -17.39 -18.83 -5.27
CA ALA A 363 -16.77 -20.09 -5.63
C ALA A 363 -15.52 -20.37 -4.78
N VAL A 364 -14.65 -19.37 -4.62
CA VAL A 364 -13.44 -19.48 -3.78
C VAL A 364 -13.81 -19.75 -2.33
N ARG A 365 -14.85 -19.11 -1.80
CA ARG A 365 -15.33 -19.33 -0.42
C ARG A 365 -15.77 -20.79 -0.15
N LYS A 366 -16.27 -21.50 -1.16
CA LYS A 366 -16.79 -22.87 -1.02
C LYS A 366 -15.73 -23.95 -1.18
N GLY A 367 -14.61 -23.64 -1.84
CA GLY A 367 -13.45 -24.52 -1.97
C GLY A 367 -12.58 -24.45 -0.73
#